data_AF-A0A6P6S2N4-F1
#
_entry.id   AF-A0A6P6S2N4-F1
#
_cell.length_a   1.000
_cell.length_b   1.000
_cell.length_c   1.000
_cell.angle_alpha   90.00
_cell.angle_beta   90.00
_cell.angle_gamma   90.00
#
_symmetry.space_group_name_H-M   'P 1'
#
loop_
_entity.id
_entity.type
_entity.pdbx_description
1 polymer ?
#
loop_
_entity_poly.entity_id
_entity_poly.type
_entity_poly.pdbx_seq_one_letter_code
_entity_poly.pdbx_strand_id
1 'polypeptide(L)'
;MDRHAGCGCLPVCSCAPQLRTWTPQGYPSESGFFWLRAVLMLLCVKRTDVAESLLMNHSDVDWSGLESVPAPLQVAYLLVAACKAGSINAFNLILRKYNVLLRRDPFFARCADKIKLEVFGVARPQALSLSSLFSLFTQPAATIESA
;
A
#
# COMPACT_ATOMS: atom_id res chain seq x y z
N MET A 1 18.73 -30.58 -21.67
CA MET A 1 19.26 -29.36 -22.32
C MET A 1 18.29 -29.04 -23.43
N ASP A 2 17.30 -28.19 -23.17
CA ASP A 2 16.47 -27.64 -24.25
C ASP A 2 16.28 -26.15 -23.96
N ARG A 3 17.05 -25.35 -24.69
CA ARG A 3 16.79 -23.94 -24.90
C ARG A 3 15.83 -23.87 -26.07
N HIS A 4 14.75 -23.11 -25.95
CA HIS A 4 14.27 -22.14 -26.95
C HIS A 4 12.84 -21.73 -26.59
N ALA A 5 12.70 -20.48 -26.14
CA ALA A 5 11.57 -19.62 -26.47
C ALA A 5 12.03 -18.19 -26.22
N GLY A 6 12.47 -17.52 -27.28
CA GLY A 6 12.64 -16.08 -27.26
C GLY A 6 11.28 -15.40 -27.33
N CYS A 7 11.11 -14.31 -26.60
CA CYS A 7 10.30 -13.19 -27.04
C CYS A 7 10.70 -11.96 -26.22
N GLY A 8 10.83 -10.82 -26.91
CA GLY A 8 11.17 -9.54 -26.30
C GLY A 8 10.08 -9.05 -25.36
N CYS A 9 10.42 -8.03 -24.58
CA CYS A 9 9.77 -7.54 -23.35
C CYS A 9 10.31 -8.27 -22.12
N LEU A 10 11.23 -7.62 -21.41
CA LEU A 10 11.60 -8.00 -20.04
C LEU A 10 10.31 -8.28 -19.27
N PRO A 11 10.05 -9.53 -18.82
CA PRO A 11 8.90 -9.78 -17.97
C PRO A 11 9.19 -8.97 -16.72
N VAL A 12 8.29 -8.05 -16.40
CA VAL A 12 8.41 -7.26 -15.20
C VAL A 12 8.58 -8.26 -14.08
N CYS A 13 9.77 -8.22 -13.51
CA CYS A 13 10.36 -9.28 -12.73
C CYS A 13 9.34 -9.69 -11.69
N SER A 14 8.79 -10.91 -11.79
CA SER A 14 8.02 -11.48 -10.70
C SER A 14 8.99 -11.54 -9.53
N CYS A 15 8.83 -10.66 -8.54
CA CYS A 15 9.68 -10.64 -7.35
C CYS A 15 9.37 -11.82 -6.41
N ALA A 16 8.41 -12.69 -6.78
CA ALA A 16 8.00 -13.83 -5.98
C ALA A 16 9.16 -14.79 -5.63
N PRO A 17 10.07 -15.17 -6.56
CA PRO A 17 11.20 -16.02 -6.21
C PRO A 17 12.12 -15.37 -5.17
N GLN A 18 12.41 -14.08 -5.31
CA GLN A 18 13.26 -13.34 -4.36
C GLN A 18 12.59 -13.25 -2.99
N LEU A 19 11.28 -12.97 -2.94
CA LEU A 19 10.52 -12.94 -1.69
C LEU A 19 10.53 -14.31 -1.00
N ARG A 20 10.37 -15.41 -1.74
CA ARG A 20 10.46 -16.77 -1.19
C ARG A 20 11.85 -17.10 -0.63
N THR A 21 12.91 -16.55 -1.22
CA THR A 21 14.28 -16.72 -0.73
C THR A 21 14.58 -15.87 0.50
N TRP A 22 14.05 -14.64 0.57
CA TRP A 22 14.32 -13.70 1.67
C TRP A 22 13.42 -13.91 2.89
N THR A 23 12.18 -14.33 2.69
CA THR A 23 11.20 -14.52 3.78
C THR A 23 11.72 -15.47 4.88
N PRO A 24 12.34 -16.63 4.56
CA PRO A 24 12.91 -17.53 5.57
C PRO A 24 14.15 -16.98 6.29
N GLN A 25 14.81 -15.96 5.72
CA GLN A 25 15.97 -15.30 6.33
C GLN A 25 15.56 -14.22 7.34
N GLY A 26 14.30 -13.75 7.26
CA GLY A 26 13.73 -12.79 8.20
C GLY A 26 13.09 -13.45 9.43
N TYR A 27 12.52 -12.61 10.30
CA TYR A 27 11.78 -13.12 11.46
C TYR A 27 10.47 -13.80 11.02
N PRO A 28 10.08 -14.94 11.62
CA PRO A 28 8.82 -15.62 11.28
C PRO A 28 7.59 -14.71 11.37
N SER A 29 7.57 -13.80 12.35
CA SER A 29 6.52 -12.79 12.54
C SER A 29 6.46 -11.73 11.43
N GLU A 30 7.52 -11.58 10.63
CA GLU A 30 7.59 -10.64 9.51
C GLU A 30 7.26 -11.27 8.17
N SER A 31 7.07 -12.59 8.11
CA SER A 31 6.90 -13.33 6.84
C SER A 31 5.84 -12.72 5.93
N GLY A 32 4.63 -12.48 6.44
CA GLY A 32 3.56 -11.82 5.67
C GLY A 32 3.85 -10.35 5.32
N PHE A 33 4.70 -9.66 6.09
CA PHE A 33 5.04 -8.25 5.83
C PHE A 33 5.97 -8.06 4.64
N PHE A 34 6.80 -9.04 4.27
CA PHE A 34 7.60 -9.00 3.04
C PHE A 34 6.69 -8.87 1.81
N TRP A 35 5.64 -9.68 1.76
CA TRP A 35 4.65 -9.67 0.69
C TRP A 35 3.80 -8.40 0.70
N LEU A 36 3.33 -7.96 1.87
CA LEU A 36 2.61 -6.69 2.00
C LEU A 36 3.44 -5.51 1.48
N ARG A 37 4.74 -5.44 1.83
CA ARG A 37 5.66 -4.39 1.32
C ARG A 37 5.75 -4.43 -0.20
N ALA A 38 5.96 -5.61 -0.78
CA ALA A 38 6.07 -5.76 -2.23
C ALA A 38 4.78 -5.35 -2.97
N VAL A 39 3.62 -5.77 -2.47
CA VAL A 39 2.31 -5.39 -3.01
C VAL A 39 2.10 -3.88 -2.94
N LEU A 40 2.39 -3.27 -1.79
CA LEU A 40 2.26 -1.82 -1.63
C LEU A 40 3.19 -1.05 -2.58
N MET A 41 4.42 -1.52 -2.81
CA MET A 41 5.32 -0.93 -3.80
C MET A 41 4.75 -0.98 -5.22
N LEU A 42 4.14 -2.11 -5.60
CA LEU A 42 3.50 -2.26 -6.92
C LEU A 42 2.26 -1.36 -7.07
N LEU A 43 1.45 -1.24 -6.02
CA LEU A 43 0.30 -0.33 -6.00
C LEU A 43 0.75 1.14 -6.10
N CYS A 44 1.86 1.52 -5.46
CA CYS A 44 2.45 2.87 -5.59
C CYS A 44 2.88 3.23 -7.01
N VAL A 45 3.09 2.27 -7.90
CA VAL A 45 3.41 2.49 -9.32
C VAL A 45 2.24 2.11 -10.25
N LYS A 46 1.03 2.02 -9.70
CA LYS A 46 -0.22 1.71 -10.42
C LYS A 46 -0.19 0.36 -11.17
N ARG A 47 0.57 -0.61 -10.66
CA ARG A 47 0.66 -1.96 -11.23
C ARG A 47 -0.21 -2.95 -10.46
N THR A 48 -1.52 -2.69 -10.45
CA THR A 48 -2.52 -3.50 -9.72
C THR A 48 -2.53 -4.96 -10.16
N ASP A 49 -2.47 -5.22 -11.47
CA ASP A 49 -2.54 -6.59 -12.00
C ASP A 49 -1.31 -7.43 -11.62
N VAL A 50 -0.14 -6.80 -11.59
CA VAL A 50 1.09 -7.45 -11.13
C VAL A 50 1.05 -7.69 -9.63
N ALA A 51 0.48 -6.76 -8.86
CA ALA A 51 0.34 -6.91 -7.41
C ALA A 51 -0.61 -8.06 -7.04
N GLU A 52 -1.71 -8.20 -7.79
CA GLU A 52 -2.63 -9.32 -7.67
C GLU A 52 -1.97 -10.64 -8.05
N SER A 53 -1.31 -10.70 -9.22
CA SER A 53 -0.59 -11.90 -9.66
C SER A 53 0.49 -12.32 -8.66
N LEU A 54 1.21 -11.34 -8.05
CA LEU A 54 2.17 -11.62 -7.00
C LEU A 54 1.53 -12.32 -5.80
N LEU A 55 0.36 -11.85 -5.33
CA LEU A 55 -0.36 -12.45 -4.20
C LEU A 55 -0.92 -13.84 -4.53
N MET A 56 -1.51 -14.01 -5.71
CA MET A 56 -2.06 -15.31 -6.13
C MET A 56 -0.97 -16.36 -6.32
N ASN A 57 0.26 -15.93 -6.63
CA ASN A 57 1.44 -16.79 -6.68
C ASN A 57 2.05 -17.09 -5.30
N HIS A 58 1.42 -16.68 -4.19
CA HIS A 58 1.84 -17.10 -2.85
C HIS A 58 1.36 -18.54 -2.59
N SER A 59 2.21 -19.54 -2.90
CA SER A 59 1.82 -20.96 -2.95
C SER A 59 1.29 -21.55 -1.64
N ASP A 60 1.62 -20.94 -0.51
CA ASP A 60 1.40 -21.55 0.80
C ASP A 60 0.12 -21.04 1.48
N VAL A 61 -0.71 -20.30 0.75
CA VAL A 61 -1.92 -19.68 1.27
C VAL A 61 -3.13 -20.20 0.52
N ASP A 62 -4.02 -20.85 1.25
CA ASP A 62 -5.35 -21.19 0.78
C ASP A 62 -6.26 -19.96 0.90
N TRP A 63 -6.60 -19.37 -0.24
CA TRP A 63 -7.47 -18.20 -0.31
C TRP A 63 -8.96 -18.54 -0.20
N SER A 64 -9.34 -19.83 -0.11
CA SER A 64 -10.74 -20.26 0.03
C SER A 64 -11.33 -19.91 1.41
N GLY A 65 -10.48 -19.81 2.44
CA GLY A 65 -10.87 -19.44 3.80
C GLY A 65 -10.06 -18.27 4.34
N LEU A 66 -10.62 -17.04 4.26
CA LEU A 66 -9.89 -15.83 4.66
C LEU A 66 -9.40 -15.84 6.13
N GLU A 67 -10.06 -16.60 7.01
CA GLU A 67 -9.71 -16.71 8.44
C GLU A 67 -8.37 -17.41 8.68
N SER A 68 -7.94 -18.32 7.80
CA SER A 68 -6.65 -19.00 7.90
C SER A 68 -5.49 -18.18 7.34
N VAL A 69 -5.79 -17.13 6.57
CA VAL A 69 -4.80 -16.29 5.92
C VAL A 69 -4.16 -15.32 6.93
N PRO A 70 -2.82 -15.21 7.01
CA PRO A 70 -2.17 -14.24 7.87
C PRO A 70 -2.61 -12.79 7.60
N ALA A 71 -2.84 -12.00 8.66
CA ALA A 71 -3.37 -10.64 8.56
C ALA A 71 -2.63 -9.72 7.56
N PRO A 72 -1.29 -9.73 7.44
CA PRO A 72 -0.61 -8.91 6.42
C PRO A 72 -1.01 -9.25 4.98
N LEU A 73 -1.25 -10.53 4.70
CA LEU A 73 -1.68 -11.00 3.38
C LEU A 73 -3.15 -10.70 3.11
N GLN A 74 -4.02 -10.81 4.13
CA GLN A 74 -5.41 -10.36 4.03
C GLN A 74 -5.46 -8.87 3.66
N VAL A 75 -4.68 -8.02 4.34
CA VAL A 75 -4.59 -6.59 4.04
C VAL A 75 -4.12 -6.35 2.62
N ALA A 76 -3.05 -7.02 2.21
CA ALA A 76 -2.52 -6.90 0.86
C ALA A 76 -3.59 -7.22 -0.21
N TYR A 77 -4.29 -8.34 -0.05
CA TYR A 77 -5.39 -8.75 -0.93
C TYR A 77 -6.51 -7.73 -0.97
N LEU A 78 -7.01 -7.30 0.19
CA LEU A 78 -8.12 -6.34 0.28
C LEU A 78 -7.75 -4.98 -0.32
N LEU A 79 -6.52 -4.51 -0.12
CA LEU A 79 -6.04 -3.25 -0.72
C LEU A 79 -5.94 -3.36 -2.25
N VAL A 80 -5.44 -4.48 -2.78
CA VAL A 80 -5.44 -4.75 -4.23
C VAL A 80 -6.87 -4.76 -4.78
N ALA A 81 -7.79 -5.45 -4.10
CA ALA A 81 -9.20 -5.50 -4.49
C ALA A 81 -9.85 -4.10 -4.50
N ALA A 82 -9.60 -3.28 -3.48
CA ALA A 82 -10.12 -1.92 -3.41
C ALA A 82 -9.56 -1.03 -4.53
N CYS A 83 -8.27 -1.16 -4.87
CA CYS A 83 -7.64 -0.46 -5.98
C CYS A 83 -8.24 -0.89 -7.33
N LYS A 84 -8.43 -2.20 -7.57
CA LYS A 84 -9.06 -2.72 -8.79
C LYS A 84 -10.51 -2.25 -8.93
N ALA A 85 -11.25 -2.20 -7.83
CA ALA A 85 -12.62 -1.70 -7.80
C ALA A 85 -12.71 -0.18 -7.91
N GLY A 86 -11.60 0.56 -7.83
CA GLY A 86 -11.59 2.03 -7.80
C GLY A 86 -12.28 2.62 -6.56
N SER A 87 -12.47 1.85 -5.49
CA SER A 87 -13.22 2.27 -4.31
C SER A 87 -12.33 2.85 -3.22
N ILE A 88 -12.17 4.18 -3.22
CA ILE A 88 -11.43 4.90 -2.17
C ILE A 88 -12.07 4.71 -0.77
N ASN A 89 -13.38 4.51 -0.70
CA ASN A 89 -14.09 4.27 0.55
C ASN A 89 -13.70 2.91 1.14
N ALA A 90 -13.68 1.85 0.32
CA ALA A 90 -13.21 0.54 0.76
C ALA A 90 -11.74 0.60 1.17
N PHE A 91 -10.90 1.27 0.38
CA PHE A 91 -9.47 1.47 0.69
C PHE A 91 -9.29 2.15 2.06
N ASN A 92 -9.96 3.27 2.31
CA ASN A 92 -9.90 3.98 3.60
C ASN A 92 -10.49 3.17 4.76
N LEU A 93 -11.52 2.35 4.52
CA LEU A 93 -12.06 1.45 5.53
C LEU A 93 -11.03 0.38 5.93
N ILE A 94 -10.34 -0.22 4.96
CA ILE A 94 -9.27 -1.21 5.21
C ILE A 94 -8.12 -0.58 6.00
N LEU A 95 -7.65 0.61 5.60
CA LEU A 95 -6.59 1.33 6.33
C LEU A 95 -6.96 1.60 7.80
N ARG A 96 -8.24 1.91 8.07
CA ARG A 96 -8.75 2.12 9.44
C ARG A 96 -8.84 0.80 10.21
N LYS A 97 -9.43 -0.24 9.61
CA LYS A 97 -9.60 -1.55 10.25
C LYS A 97 -8.27 -2.19 10.64
N TYR A 98 -7.25 -2.08 9.78
CA TYR A 98 -5.93 -2.68 9.99
C TYR A 98 -4.89 -1.67 10.47
N ASN A 99 -5.32 -0.57 11.08
CA ASN A 99 -4.44 0.53 11.47
C ASN A 99 -3.31 0.09 12.41
N VAL A 100 -3.58 -0.82 13.36
CA VAL A 100 -2.57 -1.36 14.28
C VAL A 100 -1.45 -2.08 13.53
N LEU A 101 -1.81 -2.87 12.51
CA LEU A 101 -0.85 -3.58 11.68
C LEU A 101 -0.04 -2.60 10.84
N LEU A 102 -0.72 -1.64 10.21
CA LEU A 102 -0.09 -0.67 9.29
C LEU A 102 0.80 0.35 10.01
N ARG A 103 0.60 0.61 11.31
CA ARG A 103 1.47 1.48 12.10
C ARG A 103 2.83 0.86 12.45
N ARG A 104 3.00 -0.46 12.27
CA ARG A 104 4.27 -1.14 12.55
C ARG A 104 5.43 -0.62 11.70
N ASP A 105 5.15 -0.15 10.49
CA ASP A 105 6.17 0.34 9.57
C ASP A 105 5.72 1.68 8.94
N PRO A 106 6.44 2.79 9.21
CA PRO A 106 6.14 4.10 8.61
C PRO A 106 6.13 4.09 7.07
N PHE A 107 6.78 3.10 6.45
CA PHE A 107 6.72 2.88 5.01
C PHE A 107 5.28 2.69 4.51
N PHE A 108 4.43 1.98 5.25
CA PHE A 108 3.06 1.69 4.84
C PHE A 108 2.19 2.95 4.74
N ALA A 109 2.38 3.91 5.66
CA ALA A 109 1.67 5.19 5.60
C ALA A 109 2.07 6.00 4.36
N ARG A 110 3.37 6.02 4.01
CA ARG A 110 3.85 6.69 2.78
C ARG A 110 3.29 6.02 1.53
N CYS A 111 3.24 4.69 1.50
CA CYS A 111 2.62 3.96 0.41
C CYS A 111 1.12 4.28 0.30
N ALA A 112 0.39 4.29 1.41
CA ALA A 112 -1.04 4.60 1.39
C ALA A 112 -1.32 6.00 0.80
N ASP A 113 -0.54 7.01 1.18
CA ASP A 113 -0.65 8.36 0.62
C ASP A 113 -0.33 8.39 -0.88
N LYS A 114 0.72 7.69 -1.30
CA LYS A 114 1.08 7.59 -2.72
C LYS A 114 0.03 6.85 -3.53
N ILE A 115 -0.54 5.76 -3.01
CA ILE A 115 -1.62 5.00 -3.66
C ILE A 115 -2.88 5.88 -3.81
N LYS A 116 -3.23 6.67 -2.78
CA LYS A 116 -4.34 7.65 -2.85
C LYS A 116 -4.19 8.60 -4.02
N LEU A 117 -2.98 9.13 -4.23
CA LEU A 117 -2.67 10.00 -5.35
C LEU A 117 -2.71 9.26 -6.69
N GLU A 118 -1.94 8.18 -6.83
CA GLU A 118 -1.68 7.51 -8.11
C GLU A 118 -2.89 6.70 -8.64
N VAL A 119 -3.64 6.07 -7.74
CA VAL A 119 -4.78 5.20 -8.10
C VAL A 119 -6.10 5.97 -8.06
N PHE A 120 -6.30 6.82 -7.05
CA PHE A 120 -7.59 7.47 -6.81
C PHE A 120 -7.60 8.97 -7.12
N GLY A 121 -6.46 9.56 -7.50
CA GLY A 121 -6.35 11.00 -7.81
C GLY A 121 -6.52 11.93 -6.60
N VAL A 122 -6.43 11.39 -5.38
CA VAL A 122 -6.61 12.17 -4.15
C VAL A 122 -5.27 12.74 -3.71
N ALA A 123 -5.09 14.05 -3.91
CA ALA A 123 -3.91 14.75 -3.43
C ALA A 123 -3.79 14.67 -1.90
N ARG A 124 -2.55 14.62 -1.40
CA ARG A 124 -2.28 14.66 0.03
C ARG A 124 -2.79 15.99 0.59
N PRO A 125 -3.53 16.00 1.71
CA PRO A 125 -3.78 17.25 2.42
C PRO A 125 -2.43 17.90 2.69
N GLN A 126 -2.24 19.15 2.25
CA GLN A 126 -1.02 19.87 2.56
C GLN A 126 -0.88 19.89 4.08
N ALA A 127 0.20 19.29 4.60
CA ALA A 127 0.47 19.35 6.02
C ALA A 127 0.59 20.83 6.37
N LEU A 128 -0.25 21.31 7.29
CA LEU A 128 -0.17 22.69 7.78
C LEU A 128 1.26 22.91 8.25
N SER A 129 1.99 23.79 7.57
CA SER A 129 3.35 24.09 7.96
C SER A 129 3.31 24.83 9.30
N LEU A 130 4.39 24.76 10.07
CA LEU A 130 4.50 25.56 11.29
C LEU A 130 4.29 27.06 10.96
N SER A 131 4.72 27.53 9.79
CA SER A 131 4.44 28.88 9.32
C SER A 131 2.94 29.15 9.19
N SER A 132 2.17 28.21 8.63
CA SER A 132 0.70 28.34 8.54
C SER A 132 0.03 28.38 9.91
N LEU A 133 0.56 27.63 10.89
CA LEU A 133 0.08 27.67 12.28
C LEU A 133 0.46 28.99 12.96
N PHE A 134 1.69 29.49 12.78
CA PHE A 134 2.11 30.78 13.31
C PHE A 134 1.29 31.94 12.74
N SER A 135 0.90 31.89 11.46
CA SER A 135 0.02 32.90 10.85
C SER A 135 -1.37 32.98 11.49
N LEU A 136 -1.90 31.89 12.04
CA LEU A 136 -3.17 31.90 12.77
C LEU A 136 -3.07 32.66 14.10
N PHE A 137 -1.88 32.65 14.72
CA PHE A 137 -1.64 33.36 15.99
C PHE A 137 -1.30 34.84 15.79
N THR A 138 -0.89 35.25 14.59
CA THR A 138 -0.48 36.64 14.30
C THR A 138 -1.56 37.46 13.60
N GLN A 139 -2.76 36.92 13.33
CA GLN A 139 -3.85 37.71 12.76
C GLN A 139 -4.27 38.83 13.73
N PRO A 140 -4.08 40.12 13.40
CA PRO A 140 -4.59 41.20 14.22
C PRO A 140 -6.12 41.17 14.18
N ALA A 141 -6.74 41.37 15.35
CA ALA A 141 -8.19 41.49 15.45
C ALA A 141 -8.64 42.63 14.53
N ALA A 142 -9.45 42.31 13.52
CA ALA A 142 -10.05 43.32 12.66
C ALA A 142 -10.85 44.27 13.55
N THR A 143 -10.37 45.50 13.69
CA THR A 143 -11.12 46.59 14.31
C THR A 143 -12.35 46.81 13.46
N ILE A 144 -13.50 46.37 13.99
CA ILE A 144 -14.81 46.73 13.47
C ILE A 144 -14.96 48.23 13.79
N GLU A 145 -14.65 49.07 12.82
CA GLU A 145 -14.91 50.50 12.88
C GLU A 145 -16.41 50.70 12.64
N SER A 146 -17.17 50.84 13.72
CA SER A 146 -18.57 51.26 13.69
C SER A 146 -18.65 52.79 13.61
N ALA A 147 -19.26 53.27 12.54
CA ALA A 147 -19.67 54.66 12.32
C ALA A 147 -20.62 55.20 13.39
#